data_AF-A0AAN7U9V4-F1
#
_entry.id   AF-A0AAN7U9V4-F1
#
_cell.length_a   1.000
_cell.length_b   1.000
_cell.length_c   1.000
_cell.angle_alpha   90.00
_cell.angle_beta   90.00
_cell.angle_gamma   90.00
#
_symmetry.space_group_name_H-M   'P 1'
#
loop_
_entity.id
_entity.type
_entity.pdbx_description
1 polymer ?
#
loop_
_entity_poly.entity_id
_entity_poly.type
_entity_poly.pdbx_seq_one_letter_code
_entity_poly.pdbx_strand_id
1 'polypeptide(L)'
;MKYYNLFLIFSLFNLVIIGLSETNACNPSNCPTYKCYNATCNSSGQCEYKSYQCPSMSTDLCSRGSCNVTTGQCNYAPVQCPPPTNKCSQAIGCNPSSGLCEYRSIQCPPSSDLCSQPVGCNATTGQCIYQPYQCPPPTSPCMQSLGCNSTIGKCQYSSIKCPAGDLCSVGACNATTGKCYNSPVQCPPPTNKCQQSVGCNPSSGLCEYKSIQCQSSDSCSVGTCNQTTGQCTYQPYQCPPPTNLCQQSLGCNSTIGKCQYSSIQCPPTSDLCSMGTCNATTGKCNYQPYQCPPPTPCMQSLGCNSTVGKCQYTSVQCPPPPSGDLCSVGTCNPSSGQCGYAPVQCPPPPNCSESLGCNSTNGRCEYRSVGCSSS
;
A
#
# COMPACT_ATOMS: atom_id res chain seq x y z
N MET A 1 -15.26 -6.19 -122.82
CA MET A 1 -15.82 -6.81 -121.59
C MET A 1 -14.97 -6.41 -120.40
N LYS A 2 -15.42 -5.43 -119.60
CA LYS A 2 -14.93 -5.19 -118.22
C LYS A 2 -16.07 -4.53 -117.44
N TYR A 3 -16.70 -5.27 -116.55
CA TYR A 3 -17.63 -4.76 -115.54
C TYR A 3 -16.83 -4.22 -114.35
N TYR A 4 -17.06 -2.98 -113.95
CA TYR A 4 -16.57 -2.43 -112.69
C TYR A 4 -17.56 -2.78 -111.57
N ASN A 5 -17.11 -3.57 -110.60
CA ASN A 5 -17.77 -3.78 -109.32
C ASN A 5 -17.18 -2.78 -108.34
N LEU A 6 -17.95 -1.75 -107.97
CA LEU A 6 -17.56 -0.81 -106.91
C LEU A 6 -18.31 -1.21 -105.63
N PHE A 7 -17.59 -1.95 -104.77
CA PHE A 7 -17.96 -2.18 -103.37
C PHE A 7 -17.84 -0.85 -102.61
N LEU A 8 -18.90 -0.43 -101.92
CA LEU A 8 -18.86 0.69 -100.97
C LEU A 8 -19.52 0.30 -99.65
N ILE A 9 -18.93 0.87 -98.61
CA ILE A 9 -18.81 0.41 -97.23
C ILE A 9 -20.02 0.86 -96.39
N PHE A 10 -20.53 -0.04 -95.55
CA PHE A 10 -21.53 0.25 -94.52
C PHE A 10 -20.88 0.80 -93.25
N SER A 11 -21.08 2.08 -92.95
CA SER A 11 -21.48 2.52 -91.60
C SER A 11 -21.77 4.02 -91.57
N LEU A 12 -22.86 4.38 -90.90
CA LEU A 12 -23.32 5.74 -90.54
C LEU A 12 -23.74 6.63 -91.73
N PHE A 13 -25.05 6.85 -91.82
CA PHE A 13 -25.76 7.68 -92.82
C PHE A 13 -25.60 7.24 -94.28
N ASN A 14 -26.19 6.09 -94.62
CA ASN A 14 -26.29 5.64 -96.02
C ASN A 14 -27.47 6.31 -96.73
N LEU A 15 -27.25 7.51 -97.24
CA LEU A 15 -28.04 8.05 -98.33
C LEU A 15 -27.36 7.64 -99.64
N VAL A 16 -27.95 6.70 -100.38
CA VAL A 16 -27.46 6.35 -101.72
C VAL A 16 -28.27 7.14 -102.73
N ILE A 17 -27.63 8.09 -103.40
CA ILE A 17 -28.23 8.90 -104.46
C ILE A 17 -27.79 8.33 -105.80
N ILE A 18 -28.74 7.93 -106.64
CA ILE A 18 -28.46 7.46 -108.00
C ILE A 18 -29.17 8.39 -108.98
N GLY A 19 -28.40 9.06 -109.83
CA GLY A 19 -28.93 9.99 -110.84
C GLY A 19 -29.52 9.25 -112.04
N LEU A 20 -30.72 9.66 -112.48
CA LEU A 20 -31.30 9.26 -113.76
C LEU A 20 -30.93 10.30 -114.83
N SER A 21 -30.39 9.87 -115.96
CA SER A 21 -30.10 10.77 -117.09
C SER A 21 -31.37 11.03 -117.91
N GLU A 22 -31.71 12.32 -118.00
CA GLU A 22 -32.53 13.00 -119.00
C GLU A 22 -34.02 12.61 -119.12
N THR A 23 -34.86 13.61 -118.79
CA THR A 23 -36.27 13.85 -119.18
C THR A 23 -37.43 13.21 -118.42
N ASN A 24 -37.23 12.43 -117.36
CA ASN A 24 -38.33 11.98 -116.52
C ASN A 24 -38.29 12.62 -115.13
N ALA A 25 -39.32 13.40 -114.79
CA ALA A 25 -39.58 13.81 -113.41
C ALA A 25 -39.61 12.57 -112.52
N CYS A 26 -38.80 12.55 -111.45
CA CYS A 26 -38.73 11.40 -110.56
C CYS A 26 -40.12 11.07 -110.02
N ASN A 27 -40.59 9.87 -110.36
CA ASN A 27 -41.77 9.23 -109.79
C ASN A 27 -41.24 8.00 -109.03
N PRO A 28 -41.60 7.79 -107.75
CA PRO A 28 -41.12 6.63 -106.98
C PRO A 28 -41.27 5.28 -107.70
N SER A 29 -42.26 5.15 -108.59
CA SER A 29 -42.48 3.95 -109.44
C SER A 29 -41.40 3.70 -110.50
N ASN A 30 -40.62 4.70 -110.89
CA ASN A 30 -39.56 4.62 -111.90
C ASN A 30 -38.16 4.44 -111.29
N CYS A 31 -38.05 4.47 -109.96
CA CYS A 31 -36.81 4.17 -109.26
C CYS A 31 -36.59 2.64 -109.20
N PRO A 32 -35.36 2.13 -109.40
CA PRO A 32 -35.02 0.73 -109.15
C PRO A 32 -35.55 0.27 -107.79
N THR A 33 -36.28 -0.83 -107.74
CA THR A 33 -36.87 -1.33 -106.49
C THR A 33 -35.89 -2.27 -105.78
N TYR A 34 -35.64 -2.00 -104.50
CA TYR A 34 -34.88 -2.89 -103.63
C TYR A 34 -35.79 -3.36 -102.49
N LYS A 35 -35.82 -4.66 -102.26
CA LYS A 35 -36.80 -5.29 -101.35
C LYS A 35 -36.75 -4.76 -99.90
N CYS A 36 -35.63 -4.19 -99.47
CA CYS A 36 -35.44 -3.65 -98.13
C CYS A 36 -35.14 -2.15 -98.10
N TYR A 37 -35.46 -1.42 -99.17
CA TYR A 37 -35.32 0.03 -99.21
C TYR A 37 -36.53 0.67 -99.88
N ASN A 38 -37.07 1.70 -99.25
CA ASN A 38 -38.11 2.51 -99.84
C ASN A 38 -37.44 3.60 -100.70
N ALA A 39 -37.81 3.64 -101.97
CA ALA A 39 -37.39 4.69 -102.88
C ALA A 39 -38.29 5.91 -102.70
N THR A 40 -37.68 7.07 -102.52
CA THR A 40 -38.33 8.38 -102.50
C THR A 40 -37.61 9.31 -103.47
N CYS A 41 -38.27 10.35 -103.95
CA CYS A 41 -37.64 11.35 -104.80
C CYS A 41 -37.17 12.52 -103.93
N ASN A 42 -35.88 12.87 -104.02
CA ASN A 42 -35.38 14.07 -103.36
C ASN A 42 -35.85 15.35 -104.08
N SER A 43 -35.61 16.51 -103.47
CA SER A 43 -35.99 17.83 -104.01
C SER A 43 -35.35 18.17 -105.37
N SER A 44 -34.34 17.42 -105.79
CA SER A 44 -33.63 17.56 -107.07
C SER A 44 -34.12 16.54 -108.13
N GLY A 45 -35.16 15.76 -107.83
CA GLY A 45 -35.72 14.78 -108.75
C GLY A 45 -34.83 13.53 -108.93
N GLN A 46 -34.09 13.11 -107.90
CA GLN A 46 -33.30 11.89 -107.91
C GLN A 46 -33.84 10.86 -106.91
N CYS A 47 -33.62 9.58 -107.20
CA CYS A 47 -34.02 8.49 -106.32
C CYS A 47 -33.13 8.44 -105.08
N GLU A 48 -33.76 8.51 -103.92
CA GLU A 48 -33.18 8.41 -102.58
C GLU A 48 -33.74 7.17 -101.90
N TYR A 49 -32.85 6.30 -101.42
CA TYR A 49 -33.22 5.02 -100.82
C TYR A 49 -33.06 5.05 -99.32
N LYS A 50 -34.18 4.92 -98.60
CA LYS A 50 -34.18 4.78 -97.14
C LYS A 50 -34.43 3.34 -96.76
N SER A 51 -33.61 2.79 -95.87
CA SER A 51 -33.77 1.41 -95.41
C SER A 51 -35.17 1.17 -94.85
N TYR A 52 -35.87 0.17 -95.39
CA TYR A 52 -37.18 -0.28 -94.91
C TYR A 52 -37.06 -0.71 -93.44
N GLN A 53 -37.79 -0.02 -92.56
CA GLN A 53 -37.88 -0.39 -91.16
C GLN A 53 -39.02 -1.39 -91.02
N CYS A 54 -38.68 -2.59 -90.53
CA CYS A 54 -39.69 -3.59 -90.19
C CYS A 54 -40.66 -3.01 -89.14
N PRO A 55 -41.97 -3.22 -89.30
CA PRO A 55 -42.95 -2.74 -88.33
C PRO A 55 -42.66 -3.34 -86.95
N SER A 56 -42.79 -2.53 -85.90
CA SER A 56 -42.65 -3.02 -84.53
C SER A 56 -43.77 -4.01 -84.22
N MET A 57 -43.41 -5.19 -83.72
CA MET A 57 -44.39 -6.09 -83.10
C MET A 57 -44.91 -5.39 -81.84
N SER A 58 -46.19 -5.05 -81.78
CA SER A 58 -46.76 -4.07 -80.85
C SER A 58 -46.67 -4.42 -79.35
N THR A 59 -46.06 -5.55 -79.00
CA THR A 59 -45.97 -6.06 -77.62
C THR A 59 -44.56 -6.50 -77.20
N ASP A 60 -43.56 -6.50 -78.10
CA ASP A 60 -42.20 -6.94 -77.77
C ASP A 60 -41.16 -5.89 -78.24
N LEU A 61 -40.86 -4.94 -77.34
CA LEU A 61 -39.82 -3.93 -77.55
C LEU A 61 -38.40 -4.52 -77.51
N CYS A 62 -38.25 -5.79 -77.13
CA CYS A 62 -36.99 -6.52 -77.08
C CYS A 62 -36.77 -7.44 -78.27
N SER A 63 -37.58 -7.32 -79.33
CA SER A 63 -37.36 -7.95 -80.62
C SER A 63 -37.17 -6.89 -81.71
N ARG A 64 -36.03 -6.94 -82.40
CA ARG A 64 -35.73 -6.01 -83.51
C ARG A 64 -35.81 -6.72 -84.85
N GLY A 65 -36.68 -6.21 -85.71
CA GLY A 65 -36.86 -6.71 -87.08
C GLY A 65 -35.75 -6.23 -88.01
N SER A 66 -35.16 -7.16 -88.76
CA SER A 66 -34.25 -6.87 -89.86
C SER A 66 -34.85 -7.38 -91.17
N CYS A 67 -34.84 -6.55 -92.20
CA CYS A 67 -35.37 -6.95 -93.50
C CYS A 67 -34.32 -7.79 -94.24
N ASN A 68 -34.70 -9.01 -94.64
CA ASN A 68 -33.85 -9.88 -95.44
C ASN A 68 -33.80 -9.36 -96.89
N VAL A 69 -32.63 -8.88 -97.33
CA VAL A 69 -32.44 -8.27 -98.65
C VAL A 69 -32.78 -9.18 -99.83
N THR A 70 -32.74 -10.50 -99.65
CA THR A 70 -33.04 -11.49 -100.69
C THR A 70 -34.54 -11.75 -100.80
N THR A 71 -35.25 -11.87 -99.68
CA THR A 71 -36.67 -12.23 -99.66
C THR A 71 -37.61 -11.03 -99.52
N GLY A 72 -37.16 -9.93 -98.94
CA GLY A 72 -37.98 -8.76 -98.57
C GLY A 72 -38.80 -8.97 -97.30
N GLN A 73 -38.61 -10.08 -96.59
CA GLN A 73 -39.35 -10.40 -95.37
C GLN A 73 -38.59 -9.94 -94.12
N CYS A 74 -39.34 -9.60 -93.07
CA CYS A 74 -38.79 -9.21 -91.78
C CYS A 74 -38.46 -10.43 -90.90
N ASN A 75 -37.20 -10.53 -90.49
CA ASN A 75 -36.73 -11.49 -89.49
C ASN A 75 -36.52 -10.78 -88.16
N TYR A 76 -37.23 -11.20 -87.12
CA TYR A 76 -37.10 -10.65 -85.77
C TYR A 76 -36.10 -11.46 -84.96
N ALA A 77 -35.12 -10.77 -84.38
CA ALA A 77 -34.16 -11.34 -83.47
C ALA A 77 -34.23 -10.61 -82.12
N PRO A 78 -33.96 -11.31 -80.99
CA PRO A 78 -33.92 -10.68 -79.69
C PRO A 78 -32.83 -9.61 -79.63
N VAL A 79 -33.14 -8.47 -79.02
CA VAL A 79 -32.21 -7.36 -78.79
C VAL A 79 -31.01 -7.88 -78.02
N GLN A 80 -29.85 -7.85 -78.67
CA GLN A 80 -28.57 -8.18 -78.05
C GLN A 80 -28.02 -6.93 -77.37
N CYS A 81 -27.94 -6.97 -76.05
CA CYS A 81 -27.37 -5.88 -75.29
C CYS A 81 -25.85 -5.84 -75.45
N PRO A 82 -25.26 -4.69 -75.80
CA PRO A 82 -23.82 -4.58 -75.91
C PRO A 82 -23.16 -4.84 -74.55
N PRO A 83 -21.90 -5.31 -74.53
CA PRO A 83 -21.15 -5.42 -73.30
C PRO A 83 -21.04 -4.01 -72.66
N PRO A 84 -21.26 -3.89 -71.34
CA PRO A 84 -21.15 -2.60 -70.67
C PRO A 84 -19.71 -2.07 -70.75
N THR A 85 -19.57 -0.75 -70.82
CA THR A 85 -18.27 -0.07 -70.78
C THR A 85 -17.56 -0.26 -69.43
N ASN A 86 -18.34 -0.38 -68.35
CA ASN A 86 -17.87 -0.77 -67.03
C ASN A 86 -17.83 -2.30 -66.91
N LYS A 87 -16.62 -2.88 -66.79
CA LYS A 87 -16.45 -4.33 -66.61
C LYS A 87 -16.95 -4.86 -65.27
N CYS A 88 -17.33 -3.99 -64.34
CA CYS A 88 -18.01 -4.33 -63.10
C CYS A 88 -19.53 -4.38 -63.25
N SER A 89 -20.04 -4.37 -64.47
CA SER A 89 -21.45 -4.57 -64.76
C SER A 89 -21.61 -5.72 -65.74
N GLN A 90 -22.75 -6.40 -65.67
CA GLN A 90 -23.14 -7.43 -66.63
C GLN A 90 -24.50 -7.07 -67.21
N ALA A 91 -24.64 -7.17 -68.53
CA ALA A 91 -25.95 -7.06 -69.17
C ALA A 91 -26.85 -8.22 -68.72
N ILE A 92 -28.03 -7.90 -68.21
CA ILE A 92 -29.01 -8.90 -67.76
C ILE A 92 -30.12 -9.14 -68.78
N GLY A 93 -30.23 -8.26 -69.78
CA GLY A 93 -31.17 -8.41 -70.88
C GLY A 93 -31.77 -7.08 -71.29
N CYS A 94 -32.72 -7.14 -72.23
CA CYS A 94 -33.55 -6.01 -72.60
C CYS A 94 -34.82 -6.01 -71.74
N ASN A 95 -35.21 -4.84 -71.22
CA ASN A 95 -36.45 -4.65 -70.47
C ASN A 95 -37.65 -4.65 -71.43
N PRO A 96 -38.61 -5.60 -71.32
CA PRO A 96 -39.74 -5.70 -72.26
C PRO A 96 -40.66 -4.48 -72.31
N SER A 97 -40.69 -3.66 -71.26
CA SER A 97 -41.55 -2.47 -71.15
C SER A 97 -40.93 -1.21 -71.73
N SER A 98 -39.60 -1.11 -71.76
CA SER A 98 -38.89 0.08 -72.26
C SER A 98 -38.07 -0.16 -73.53
N GLY A 99 -37.77 -1.42 -73.87
CA GLY A 99 -36.85 -1.76 -74.96
C GLY A 99 -35.38 -1.41 -74.68
N LEU A 100 -35.07 -0.96 -73.47
CA LEU A 100 -33.72 -0.56 -73.04
C LEU A 100 -32.97 -1.73 -72.40
N CYS A 101 -31.65 -1.76 -72.59
CA CYS A 101 -30.78 -2.75 -71.96
C CYS A 101 -30.59 -2.46 -70.48
N GLU A 102 -30.80 -3.48 -69.65
CA GLU A 102 -30.55 -3.44 -68.21
C GLU A 102 -29.22 -4.11 -67.87
N TYR A 103 -28.57 -3.54 -66.86
CA TYR A 103 -27.28 -4.00 -66.37
C TYR A 103 -27.34 -4.14 -64.85
N ARG A 104 -26.66 -5.16 -64.32
CA ARG A 104 -26.44 -5.33 -62.88
C ARG A 104 -24.97 -5.19 -62.53
N SER A 105 -24.65 -4.70 -61.34
CA SER A 105 -23.27 -4.68 -60.85
C SER A 105 -22.80 -6.07 -60.43
N ILE A 106 -21.54 -6.40 -60.76
CA ILE A 106 -20.87 -7.61 -60.28
C ILE A 106 -20.79 -7.55 -58.76
N GLN A 107 -21.23 -8.64 -58.11
CA GLN A 107 -21.07 -8.85 -56.67
C GLN A 107 -19.79 -9.63 -56.44
N CYS A 108 -18.85 -9.03 -55.73
CA CYS A 108 -17.59 -9.69 -55.41
C CYS A 108 -17.78 -10.75 -54.33
N PRO A 109 -17.27 -11.98 -54.54
CA PRO A 109 -17.36 -13.02 -53.53
C PRO A 109 -16.50 -12.68 -52.30
N PRO A 110 -16.78 -13.28 -51.13
CA PRO A 110 -15.91 -13.21 -49.97
C PRO A 110 -14.48 -13.62 -50.32
N SER A 111 -13.51 -12.98 -49.68
CA SER A 111 -12.10 -13.30 -49.84
C SER A 111 -11.77 -14.67 -49.25
N SER A 112 -10.76 -15.35 -49.80
CA SER A 112 -10.19 -16.58 -49.22
C SER A 112 -9.35 -16.30 -47.96
N ASP A 113 -8.80 -15.10 -47.85
CA ASP A 113 -8.23 -14.59 -46.61
C ASP A 113 -9.37 -14.10 -45.71
N LEU A 114 -9.52 -14.75 -44.56
CA LEU A 114 -10.56 -14.43 -43.58
C LEU A 114 -10.40 -13.03 -42.96
N CYS A 115 -9.23 -12.41 -43.12
CA CYS A 115 -8.94 -11.05 -42.69
C CYS A 115 -8.90 -10.05 -43.85
N SER A 116 -9.57 -10.35 -44.96
CA SER A 116 -9.73 -9.44 -46.09
C SER A 116 -11.20 -9.39 -46.53
N GLN A 117 -11.65 -8.21 -46.98
CA GLN A 117 -13.03 -7.98 -47.41
C GLN A 117 -13.08 -7.34 -48.81
N PRO A 118 -14.09 -7.67 -49.64
CA PRO A 118 -14.26 -7.03 -50.93
C PRO A 118 -14.70 -5.58 -50.74
N VAL A 119 -13.97 -4.64 -51.35
CA VAL A 119 -14.28 -3.20 -51.29
C VAL A 119 -14.81 -2.64 -52.60
N GLY A 120 -14.75 -3.44 -53.68
CA GLY A 120 -15.30 -3.06 -54.97
C GLY A 120 -14.75 -3.92 -56.09
N CYS A 121 -15.00 -3.47 -57.31
CA CYS A 121 -14.50 -4.08 -58.53
C CYS A 121 -13.81 -3.00 -59.37
N ASN A 122 -12.72 -3.36 -60.04
CA ASN A 122 -12.01 -2.48 -60.95
C ASN A 122 -12.77 -2.36 -62.29
N ALA A 123 -13.28 -1.17 -62.60
CA ALA A 123 -14.12 -0.93 -63.78
C ALA A 123 -13.45 -1.25 -65.13
N THR A 124 -12.12 -1.27 -65.19
CA THR A 124 -11.33 -1.54 -66.40
C THR A 124 -11.00 -3.03 -66.57
N THR A 125 -10.77 -3.75 -65.48
CA THR A 125 -10.37 -5.17 -65.51
C THR A 125 -11.52 -6.14 -65.19
N GLY A 126 -12.54 -5.69 -64.45
CA GLY A 126 -13.61 -6.54 -63.92
C GLY A 126 -13.18 -7.37 -62.71
N GLN A 127 -11.96 -7.16 -62.18
CA GLN A 127 -11.44 -7.89 -61.04
C GLN A 127 -11.89 -7.28 -59.72
N CYS A 128 -12.20 -8.13 -58.74
CA CYS A 128 -12.54 -7.72 -57.39
C CYS A 128 -11.32 -7.17 -56.64
N ILE A 129 -11.53 -6.08 -55.92
CA ILE A 129 -10.53 -5.41 -55.10
C ILE A 129 -10.83 -5.78 -53.65
N TYR A 130 -9.84 -6.30 -52.96
CA TYR A 130 -9.92 -6.67 -51.55
C TYR A 130 -9.01 -5.76 -50.72
N GLN A 131 -9.44 -5.47 -49.50
CA GLN A 131 -8.61 -4.76 -48.53
C GLN A 131 -8.58 -5.51 -47.20
N PRO A 132 -7.50 -5.37 -46.42
CA PRO A 132 -7.41 -5.93 -45.08
C PRO A 132 -8.58 -5.46 -44.22
N TYR A 133 -9.26 -6.41 -43.60
CA TYR A 133 -10.33 -6.16 -42.64
C TYR A 133 -9.77 -5.38 -41.44
N GLN A 134 -10.32 -4.18 -41.23
CA GLN A 134 -9.93 -3.33 -40.11
C GLN A 134 -10.79 -3.68 -38.91
N CYS A 135 -10.14 -4.18 -37.86
CA CYS A 135 -10.84 -4.47 -36.62
C CYS A 135 -11.39 -3.19 -35.99
N PRO A 136 -12.65 -3.20 -35.52
CA PRO A 136 -13.18 -2.05 -34.81
C PRO A 136 -12.34 -1.79 -33.54
N PRO A 137 -12.30 -0.54 -33.06
CA PRO A 137 -11.65 -0.25 -31.79
C PRO A 137 -12.32 -1.06 -30.67
N PRO A 138 -11.54 -1.54 -29.68
CA PRO A 138 -12.11 -2.26 -28.54
C PRO A 138 -13.08 -1.38 -27.76
N THR A 139 -14.06 -2.02 -27.12
CA THR A 139 -15.06 -1.33 -26.30
C THR A 139 -14.49 -0.74 -25.01
N SER A 140 -13.42 -1.35 -24.48
CA SER A 140 -12.71 -0.85 -23.31
C SER A 140 -11.46 -0.06 -23.74
N PRO A 141 -11.27 1.18 -23.26
CA PRO A 141 -10.03 1.94 -23.46
C PRO A 141 -8.77 1.23 -22.95
N CYS A 142 -8.93 0.26 -22.05
CA CYS A 142 -7.82 -0.54 -21.51
C CYS A 142 -7.54 -1.82 -22.28
N MET A 143 -8.08 -1.91 -23.50
CA MET A 143 -7.80 -2.98 -24.43
C MET A 143 -7.18 -2.38 -25.69
N GLN A 144 -6.33 -3.14 -26.34
CA GLN A 144 -5.76 -2.80 -27.65
C GLN A 144 -6.08 -3.90 -28.64
N SER A 145 -6.33 -3.52 -29.89
CA SER A 145 -6.50 -4.48 -30.98
C SER A 145 -5.14 -5.10 -31.33
N LEU A 146 -5.14 -6.41 -31.48
CA LEU A 146 -4.02 -7.18 -32.04
C LEU A 146 -4.21 -7.45 -33.54
N GLY A 147 -5.24 -6.85 -34.15
CA GLY A 147 -5.64 -7.12 -35.54
C GLY A 147 -6.54 -8.34 -35.69
N CYS A 148 -6.77 -8.73 -36.94
CA CYS A 148 -7.58 -9.88 -37.30
C CYS A 148 -6.71 -11.16 -37.28
N ASN A 149 -7.24 -12.23 -36.68
CA ASN A 149 -6.62 -13.53 -36.70
C ASN A 149 -6.85 -14.22 -38.07
N SER A 150 -5.80 -14.43 -38.86
CA SER A 150 -5.90 -15.00 -40.21
C SER A 150 -6.46 -16.43 -40.26
N THR A 151 -6.42 -17.17 -39.14
CA THR A 151 -6.93 -18.54 -39.05
C THR A 151 -8.43 -18.59 -38.75
N ILE A 152 -8.94 -17.62 -37.97
CA ILE A 152 -10.31 -17.64 -37.44
C ILE A 152 -11.19 -16.56 -38.09
N GLY A 153 -10.59 -15.52 -38.71
CA GLY A 153 -11.32 -14.39 -39.30
C GLY A 153 -11.95 -13.47 -38.25
N LYS A 154 -11.42 -13.47 -37.03
CA LYS A 154 -11.96 -12.69 -35.91
C LYS A 154 -10.91 -11.75 -35.32
N CYS A 155 -11.37 -10.59 -34.87
CA CYS A 155 -10.51 -9.63 -34.18
C CYS A 155 -10.04 -10.15 -32.84
N GLN A 156 -8.75 -9.96 -32.58
CA GLN A 156 -8.12 -10.26 -31.30
C GLN A 156 -7.85 -8.96 -30.56
N TYR A 157 -8.01 -9.02 -29.24
CA TYR A 157 -7.76 -7.90 -28.35
C TYR A 157 -6.96 -8.40 -27.15
N SER A 158 -6.16 -7.51 -26.57
CA SER A 158 -5.42 -7.78 -25.34
C SER A 158 -5.54 -6.59 -24.39
N SER A 159 -5.41 -6.85 -23.10
CA SER A 159 -5.35 -5.79 -22.10
C SER A 159 -4.06 -4.98 -22.23
N ILE A 160 -4.16 -3.67 -22.09
CA ILE A 160 -3.02 -2.78 -21.96
C ILE A 160 -2.28 -3.14 -20.67
N LYS A 161 -1.00 -3.49 -20.79
CA LYS A 161 -0.14 -3.75 -19.63
C LYS A 161 0.43 -2.42 -19.12
N CYS A 162 0.04 -2.03 -17.92
CA CYS A 162 0.60 -0.86 -17.23
C CYS A 162 1.65 -1.31 -16.23
N PRO A 163 2.94 -0.99 -16.45
CA PRO A 163 3.99 -1.33 -15.50
C PRO A 163 3.89 -0.44 -14.25
N ALA A 164 4.31 -0.99 -13.11
CA ALA A 164 4.53 -0.22 -11.89
C ALA A 164 5.69 0.78 -12.10
N GLY A 165 5.60 1.95 -11.44
CA GLY A 165 6.65 2.98 -11.49
C GLY A 165 7.83 2.69 -10.56
N ASP A 166 7.57 1.94 -9.49
CA ASP A 166 8.51 1.51 -8.46
C ASP A 166 7.99 0.25 -7.76
N LEU A 167 8.71 -0.25 -6.76
CA LEU A 167 8.30 -1.45 -6.00
C LEU A 167 7.06 -1.24 -5.11
N CYS A 168 6.68 0.01 -4.84
CA CYS A 168 5.56 0.37 -3.97
C CYS A 168 4.40 1.01 -4.74
N SER A 169 4.32 0.75 -6.04
CA SER A 169 3.24 1.20 -6.90
C SER A 169 2.69 0.05 -7.72
N VAL A 170 1.43 0.18 -8.10
CA VAL A 170 0.74 -0.76 -8.99
C VAL A 170 0.34 0.01 -10.24
N GLY A 171 0.82 -0.46 -11.39
CA GLY A 171 0.41 0.06 -12.68
C GLY A 171 -0.99 -0.41 -13.03
N ALA A 172 -1.89 0.53 -13.29
CA ALA A 172 -3.26 0.24 -13.69
C ALA A 172 -3.65 1.09 -14.90
N CYS A 173 -4.54 0.56 -15.73
CA CYS A 173 -5.10 1.32 -16.83
C CYS A 173 -6.39 2.02 -16.38
N ASN A 174 -6.52 3.31 -16.69
CA ASN A 174 -7.72 4.07 -16.40
C ASN A 174 -8.84 3.68 -17.38
N ALA A 175 -9.93 3.10 -16.87
CA ALA A 175 -11.03 2.56 -17.68
C ALA A 175 -11.76 3.60 -18.55
N THR A 176 -11.61 4.90 -18.27
CA THR A 176 -12.24 5.98 -19.04
C THR A 176 -11.29 6.52 -20.12
N THR A 177 -10.02 6.69 -19.81
CA THR A 177 -9.05 7.37 -20.69
C THR A 177 -8.12 6.42 -21.44
N GLY A 178 -8.01 5.15 -21.02
CA GLY A 178 -7.06 4.19 -21.57
C GLY A 178 -5.60 4.45 -21.20
N LYS A 179 -5.32 5.49 -20.40
CA LYS A 179 -3.97 5.85 -19.98
C LYS A 179 -3.55 5.05 -18.74
N CYS A 180 -2.29 4.65 -18.71
CA CYS A 180 -1.69 4.06 -17.51
C CYS A 180 -1.50 5.12 -16.42
N TYR A 181 -1.76 4.71 -15.18
CA TYR A 181 -1.45 5.47 -13.98
C TYR A 181 -0.89 4.51 -12.93
N ASN A 182 -0.13 5.06 -11.98
CA ASN A 182 0.39 4.32 -10.85
C ASN A 182 -0.38 4.72 -9.59
N SER A 183 -0.86 3.73 -8.85
CA SER A 183 -1.41 3.94 -7.51
C SER A 183 -0.47 3.33 -6.45
N PRO A 184 -0.42 3.89 -5.23
CA PRO A 184 0.39 3.31 -4.16
C PRO A 184 -0.09 1.91 -3.79
N VAL A 185 0.86 1.00 -3.53
CA VAL A 185 0.57 -0.32 -2.94
C VAL A 185 -0.20 -0.14 -1.64
N GLN A 186 -1.38 -0.75 -1.57
CA GLN A 186 -2.22 -0.75 -0.38
C GLN A 186 -1.82 -1.93 0.51
N CYS A 187 -1.22 -1.63 1.66
CA CYS A 187 -0.82 -2.65 2.60
C CYS A 187 -2.03 -3.15 3.41
N PRO A 188 -2.28 -4.47 3.45
CA PRO A 188 -3.38 -5.00 4.23
C PRO A 188 -3.14 -4.75 5.72
N PRO A 189 -4.20 -4.64 6.54
CA PRO A 189 -4.05 -4.57 7.99
C PRO A 189 -3.32 -5.81 8.51
N PRO A 190 -2.46 -5.66 9.54
CA PRO A 190 -1.74 -6.79 10.11
C PRO A 190 -2.69 -7.79 10.79
N THR A 191 -2.29 -9.06 10.81
CA THR A 191 -3.02 -10.12 11.52
C THR A 191 -2.97 -9.91 13.03
N ASN A 192 -1.84 -9.44 13.56
CA ASN A 192 -1.70 -9.02 14.95
C ASN A 192 -2.18 -7.57 15.09
N LYS A 193 -3.26 -7.35 15.84
CA LYS A 193 -3.83 -6.00 16.06
C LYS A 193 -2.96 -5.10 16.94
N CYS A 194 -1.90 -5.63 17.52
CA CYS A 194 -0.83 -4.86 18.17
C CYS A 194 0.25 -4.39 17.22
N GLN A 195 -0.02 -4.44 15.91
CA GLN A 195 0.82 -3.85 14.90
C GLN A 195 -0.03 -2.88 14.08
N GLN A 196 0.63 -1.91 13.47
CA GLN A 196 0.05 -1.04 12.46
C GLN A 196 0.92 -1.07 11.21
N SER A 197 0.29 -1.01 10.04
CA SER A 197 1.04 -0.88 8.80
C SER A 197 1.73 0.48 8.77
N VAL A 198 2.99 0.50 8.37
CA VAL A 198 3.75 1.73 8.10
C VAL A 198 3.87 2.00 6.59
N GLY A 199 3.16 1.20 5.77
CA GLY A 199 3.20 1.27 4.32
C GLY A 199 4.14 0.25 3.69
N CYS A 200 4.38 0.43 2.40
CA CYS A 200 5.28 -0.41 1.61
C CYS A 200 6.72 0.11 1.72
N ASN A 201 7.68 -0.79 1.91
CA ASN A 201 9.10 -0.47 1.92
C ASN A 201 9.60 -0.27 0.48
N PRO A 202 10.16 0.90 0.13
CA PRO A 202 10.55 1.23 -1.24
C PRO A 202 11.72 0.39 -1.79
N SER A 203 12.50 -0.25 -0.93
CA SER A 203 13.64 -1.10 -1.33
C SER A 203 13.24 -2.56 -1.56
N SER A 204 12.21 -3.07 -0.85
CA SER A 204 11.78 -4.46 -0.96
C SER A 204 10.44 -4.66 -1.67
N GLY A 205 9.60 -3.62 -1.76
CA GLY A 205 8.22 -3.72 -2.24
C GLY A 205 7.27 -4.44 -1.29
N LEU A 206 7.73 -4.77 -0.07
CA LEU A 206 6.95 -5.49 0.92
C LEU A 206 6.31 -4.53 1.93
N CYS A 207 5.14 -4.92 2.43
CA CYS A 207 4.47 -4.18 3.49
C CYS A 207 5.17 -4.35 4.83
N GLU A 208 5.43 -3.23 5.49
CA GLU A 208 6.05 -3.19 6.81
C GLU A 208 5.02 -2.86 7.89
N TYR A 209 5.30 -3.38 9.08
CA TYR A 209 4.43 -3.26 10.24
C TYR A 209 5.25 -2.92 11.48
N LYS A 210 4.74 -2.00 12.30
CA LYS A 210 5.37 -1.57 13.55
C LYS A 210 4.48 -1.92 14.73
N SER A 211 5.09 -2.42 15.81
CA SER A 211 4.37 -2.74 17.05
C SER A 211 3.82 -1.50 17.74
N ILE A 212 2.54 -1.55 18.11
CA ILE A 212 1.88 -0.56 18.97
C ILE A 212 2.54 -0.59 20.34
N GLN A 213 2.93 0.59 20.83
CA GLN A 213 3.50 0.76 22.15
C GLN A 213 2.41 1.21 23.12
N CYS A 214 2.09 0.38 24.11
CA CYS A 214 1.16 0.73 25.18
C CYS A 214 1.91 1.48 26.29
N GLN A 215 2.16 2.76 26.10
CA GLN A 215 2.79 3.60 27.10
C GLN A 215 1.77 3.99 28.17
N SER A 216 2.08 3.68 29.43
CA SER A 216 1.28 4.11 30.58
C SER A 216 1.66 5.54 30.95
N SER A 217 0.68 6.35 31.38
CA SER A 217 0.93 7.63 32.04
C SER A 217 1.44 7.46 33.48
N ASP A 218 1.16 6.32 34.10
CA ASP A 218 1.73 5.94 35.40
C ASP A 218 3.03 5.16 35.18
N SER A 219 4.13 5.69 35.69
CA SER A 219 5.48 5.10 35.59
C SER A 219 5.57 3.74 36.31
N CYS A 220 4.63 3.43 37.20
CA CYS A 220 4.51 2.16 37.90
C CYS A 220 3.44 1.26 37.30
N SER A 221 3.18 1.40 36.01
CA SER A 221 2.24 0.55 35.30
C SER A 221 2.80 0.18 33.93
N VAL A 222 2.64 -1.09 33.56
CA VAL A 222 3.13 -1.65 32.30
C VAL A 222 1.94 -1.90 31.40
N GLY A 223 1.98 -1.33 30.21
CA GLY A 223 0.98 -1.56 29.18
C GLY A 223 1.32 -2.78 28.34
N THR A 224 0.34 -3.66 28.17
CA THR A 224 0.40 -4.79 27.26
C THR A 224 -0.69 -4.64 26.22
N CYS A 225 -0.35 -4.83 24.94
CA CYS A 225 -1.34 -4.83 23.88
C CYS A 225 -1.95 -6.23 23.70
N ASN A 226 -3.28 -6.30 23.60
CA ASN A 226 -3.99 -7.53 23.26
C ASN A 226 -3.95 -7.78 21.75
N GLN A 227 -3.32 -8.89 21.33
CA GLN A 227 -3.08 -9.21 19.91
C GLN A 227 -4.36 -9.38 19.07
N THR A 228 -5.48 -9.70 19.70
CA THR A 228 -6.77 -9.95 19.04
C THR A 228 -7.62 -8.69 18.92
N THR A 229 -7.56 -7.79 19.92
CA THR A 229 -8.39 -6.57 19.96
C THR A 229 -7.62 -5.31 19.58
N GLY A 230 -6.29 -5.30 19.72
CA GLY A 230 -5.43 -4.12 19.55
C GLY A 230 -5.52 -3.13 20.72
N GLN A 231 -6.27 -3.47 21.77
CA GLN A 231 -6.45 -2.61 22.93
C GLN A 231 -5.29 -2.78 23.92
N CYS A 232 -4.86 -1.66 24.50
CA CYS A 232 -3.88 -1.64 25.57
C CYS A 232 -4.56 -1.91 26.92
N THR A 233 -4.02 -2.86 27.68
CA THR A 233 -4.37 -3.09 29.08
C THR A 233 -3.17 -2.72 29.95
N TYR A 234 -3.41 -2.12 31.10
CA TYR A 234 -2.37 -1.63 31.99
C TYR A 234 -2.44 -2.38 33.32
N GLN A 235 -1.30 -2.91 33.78
CA GLN A 235 -1.21 -3.59 35.06
C GLN A 235 -0.13 -2.95 35.94
N PRO A 236 -0.32 -2.93 37.28
CA PRO A 236 0.68 -2.41 38.20
C PRO A 236 2.03 -3.12 38.02
N TYR A 237 3.09 -2.34 37.88
CA TYR A 237 4.46 -2.83 37.79
C TYR A 237 4.82 -3.59 39.07
N GLN A 238 5.15 -4.87 38.90
CA GLN A 238 5.54 -5.73 40.00
C GLN A 238 7.04 -5.57 40.24
N CYS A 239 7.38 -4.99 41.39
CA CYS A 239 8.76 -4.83 41.79
C CYS A 239 9.41 -6.19 42.02
N PRO A 240 10.62 -6.43 41.48
CA PRO A 240 11.36 -7.65 41.79
C PRO A 240 11.66 -7.71 43.29
N PRO A 241 11.81 -8.92 43.85
CA PRO A 241 12.25 -9.07 45.24
C PRO A 241 13.61 -8.37 45.44
N PRO A 242 13.85 -7.77 46.62
CA PRO A 242 15.12 -7.12 46.89
C PRO A 242 16.26 -8.13 46.88
N THR A 243 17.44 -7.70 46.43
CA THR A 243 18.66 -8.51 46.46
C THR A 243 19.15 -8.74 47.89
N ASN A 244 18.86 -7.83 48.80
CA ASN A 244 19.09 -7.98 50.23
C ASN A 244 17.81 -8.50 50.90
N LEU A 245 17.86 -9.72 51.46
CA LEU A 245 16.72 -10.35 52.13
C LEU A 245 16.34 -9.67 53.45
N CYS A 246 17.16 -8.74 53.95
CA CYS A 246 16.81 -7.83 55.04
C CYS A 246 16.12 -6.56 54.55
N GLN A 247 15.61 -6.57 53.34
CA GLN A 247 14.75 -5.53 52.82
C GLN A 247 13.41 -6.15 52.41
N GLN A 248 12.37 -5.34 52.49
CA GLN A 248 11.06 -5.67 51.93
C GLN A 248 10.70 -4.63 50.87
N SER A 249 10.02 -5.07 49.81
CA SER A 249 9.51 -4.17 48.79
C SER A 249 8.37 -3.33 49.36
N LEU A 250 8.44 -2.02 49.16
CA LEU A 250 7.35 -1.07 49.39
C LEU A 250 6.50 -0.85 48.13
N GLY A 251 6.78 -1.61 47.06
CA GLY A 251 6.17 -1.42 45.75
C GLY A 251 6.89 -0.35 44.93
N CYS A 252 6.27 0.00 43.81
CA CYS A 252 6.79 0.99 42.87
C CYS A 252 6.29 2.38 43.25
N ASN A 253 7.19 3.36 43.27
CA ASN A 253 6.86 4.76 43.50
C ASN A 253 6.43 5.43 42.19
N SER A 254 5.15 5.78 42.04
CA SER A 254 4.59 6.33 40.79
C SER A 254 5.18 7.68 40.38
N THR A 255 5.76 8.44 41.32
CA THR A 255 6.43 9.72 41.03
C THR A 255 7.82 9.51 40.43
N ILE A 256 8.54 8.47 40.88
CA ILE A 256 9.94 8.21 40.49
C ILE A 256 10.03 7.13 39.40
N GLY A 257 9.01 6.27 39.26
CA GLY A 257 9.00 5.12 38.35
C GLY A 257 9.98 4.02 38.77
N LYS A 258 10.30 3.91 40.07
CA LYS A 258 11.27 2.96 40.60
C LYS A 258 10.74 2.24 41.84
N CYS A 259 11.21 1.01 42.03
CA CYS A 259 10.93 0.23 43.22
C CYS A 259 11.60 0.81 44.45
N GLN A 260 10.83 0.89 45.54
CA GLN A 260 11.32 1.29 46.84
C GLN A 260 11.38 0.09 47.76
N TYR A 261 12.38 0.09 48.64
CA TYR A 261 12.62 -0.98 49.60
C TYR A 261 12.92 -0.38 50.97
N SER A 262 12.45 -1.03 52.03
CA SER A 262 12.75 -0.66 53.42
C SER A 262 13.48 -1.79 54.13
N SER A 263 14.40 -1.44 55.02
CA SER A 263 15.13 -2.43 55.84
C SER A 263 14.21 -3.07 56.89
N ILE A 264 14.24 -4.39 56.96
CA ILE A 264 13.61 -5.19 58.02
C ILE A 264 14.35 -4.93 59.33
N GLN A 265 13.61 -4.55 60.36
CA GLN A 265 14.12 -4.42 61.72
C GLN A 265 13.93 -5.74 62.46
N CYS A 266 14.99 -6.21 63.13
CA CYS A 266 14.87 -7.40 63.97
C CYS A 266 14.03 -7.08 65.21
N PRO A 267 13.02 -7.90 65.53
CA PRO A 267 12.21 -7.67 66.72
C PRO A 267 13.07 -7.73 67.98
N PRO A 268 12.75 -6.95 69.03
CA PRO A 268 13.46 -7.04 70.30
C PRO A 268 13.25 -8.43 70.93
N THR A 269 14.30 -8.97 71.54
CA THR A 269 14.24 -10.20 72.35
C THR A 269 13.82 -9.90 73.79
N SER A 270 13.49 -10.94 74.55
CA SER A 270 13.24 -10.83 76.00
C SER A 270 14.47 -10.33 76.78
N ASP A 271 15.68 -10.58 76.26
CA ASP A 271 16.89 -9.92 76.70
C ASP A 271 17.05 -8.58 75.97
N LEU A 272 16.89 -7.47 76.68
CA LEU A 272 17.06 -6.12 76.13
C LEU A 272 18.53 -5.77 75.86
N CYS A 273 19.47 -6.60 76.32
CA CYS A 273 20.88 -6.51 76.01
C CYS A 273 21.30 -7.38 74.83
N SER A 274 20.35 -7.82 74.00
CA SER A 274 20.64 -8.55 72.76
C SER A 274 20.23 -7.70 71.56
N MET A 275 21.21 -7.37 70.71
CA MET A 275 20.95 -6.61 69.49
C MET A 275 20.83 -7.55 68.29
N GLY A 276 19.69 -7.51 67.63
CA GLY A 276 19.43 -8.26 66.40
C GLY A 276 19.99 -7.54 65.19
N THR A 277 20.82 -8.23 64.42
CA THR A 277 21.22 -7.80 63.07
C THR A 277 20.66 -8.78 62.05
N CYS A 278 20.03 -8.26 61.00
CA CYS A 278 19.50 -9.11 59.95
C CYS A 278 20.63 -9.50 58.97
N ASN A 279 20.73 -10.79 58.65
CA ASN A 279 21.68 -11.30 57.67
C ASN A 279 21.15 -11.10 56.24
N ALA A 280 21.83 -10.26 55.45
CA ALA A 280 21.38 -9.85 54.11
C ALA A 280 21.18 -11.02 53.12
N THR A 281 21.85 -12.15 53.33
CA THR A 281 21.78 -13.33 52.44
C THR A 281 20.69 -14.30 52.85
N THR A 282 20.35 -14.39 54.14
CA THR A 282 19.38 -15.38 54.64
C THR A 282 18.05 -14.75 55.08
N GLY A 283 18.00 -13.43 55.28
CA GLY A 283 16.84 -12.71 55.81
C GLY A 283 16.54 -13.03 57.29
N LYS A 284 17.43 -13.77 57.95
CA LYS A 284 17.25 -14.16 59.36
C LYS A 284 17.96 -13.19 60.30
N CYS A 285 17.33 -12.95 61.45
CA CYS A 285 17.92 -12.14 62.52
C CYS A 285 18.90 -12.98 63.34
N ASN A 286 20.13 -12.49 63.44
CA ASN A 286 21.16 -12.99 64.34
C ASN A 286 21.30 -12.03 65.51
N TYR A 287 21.15 -12.54 66.73
CA TYR A 287 21.25 -11.75 67.95
C TYR A 287 22.63 -11.93 68.56
N GLN A 288 23.26 -10.81 68.92
CA GLN A 288 24.53 -10.79 69.65
C GLN A 288 24.39 -9.99 70.94
N PRO A 289 25.12 -10.37 72.00
CA PRO A 289 25.12 -9.61 73.24
C PRO A 289 25.63 -8.19 73.01
N TYR A 290 24.89 -7.20 73.49
CA TYR A 290 25.23 -5.79 73.45
C TYR A 290 26.52 -5.55 74.23
N GLN A 291 27.53 -5.05 73.53
CA GLN A 291 28.82 -4.72 74.12
C GLN A 291 28.74 -3.29 74.67
N CYS A 292 28.81 -3.18 76.00
CA CYS A 292 28.87 -1.89 76.64
C CYS A 292 30.14 -1.15 76.25
N PRO A 293 30.07 0.17 75.96
CA PRO A 293 31.27 0.95 75.73
C PRO A 293 32.21 0.85 76.94
N PRO A 294 33.52 0.98 76.72
CA PRO A 294 34.49 0.93 77.82
C PRO A 294 34.14 2.00 78.87
N PRO A 295 34.17 1.65 80.17
CA PRO A 295 33.90 2.62 81.23
C PRO A 295 34.96 3.73 81.23
N THR A 296 34.64 4.85 81.89
CA THR A 296 35.68 5.85 82.24
C THR A 296 36.71 5.22 83.19
N PRO A 297 37.93 5.76 83.29
CA PRO A 297 39.02 5.11 84.02
C PRO A 297 38.73 4.76 85.49
N CYS A 298 37.85 5.53 86.16
CA CYS A 298 37.44 5.27 87.55
C CYS A 298 36.11 4.52 87.69
N MET A 299 35.64 3.90 86.62
CA MET A 299 34.47 3.07 86.63
C MET A 299 34.80 1.66 86.11
N GLN A 300 34.08 0.68 86.63
CA GLN A 300 34.09 -0.69 86.13
C GLN A 300 32.74 -1.00 85.52
N SER A 301 32.74 -1.61 84.33
CA SER A 301 31.51 -2.09 83.70
C SER A 301 30.99 -3.32 84.44
N LEU A 302 29.71 -3.30 84.78
CA LEU A 302 28.95 -4.46 85.26
C LEU A 302 28.23 -5.18 84.11
N GLY A 303 28.50 -4.77 82.86
CA GLY A 303 27.79 -5.24 81.68
C GLY A 303 26.45 -4.54 81.48
N CYS A 304 25.67 -5.08 80.56
CA CYS A 304 24.34 -4.57 80.25
C CYS A 304 23.28 -5.27 81.12
N ASN A 305 22.36 -4.50 81.68
CA ASN A 305 21.24 -5.03 82.46
C ASN A 305 20.14 -5.56 81.53
N SER A 306 19.94 -6.88 81.50
CA SER A 306 19.01 -7.55 80.57
C SER A 306 17.54 -7.13 80.71
N THR A 307 17.14 -6.56 81.85
CA THR A 307 15.78 -6.06 82.11
C THR A 307 15.60 -4.59 81.72
N VAL A 308 16.66 -3.80 81.75
CA VAL A 308 16.62 -2.34 81.47
C VAL A 308 17.18 -2.00 80.09
N GLY A 309 18.00 -2.87 79.50
CA GLY A 309 18.66 -2.63 78.21
C GLY A 309 19.73 -1.54 78.25
N LYS A 310 20.28 -1.26 79.44
CA LYS A 310 21.28 -0.20 79.65
C LYS A 310 22.52 -0.75 80.35
N CYS A 311 23.67 -0.19 79.99
CA CYS A 311 24.94 -0.49 80.63
C CYS A 311 24.94 0.01 82.07
N GLN A 312 25.40 -0.86 82.97
CA GLN A 312 25.60 -0.53 84.37
C GLN A 312 27.10 -0.40 84.63
N TYR A 313 27.45 0.60 85.43
CA TYR A 313 28.82 0.89 85.81
C TYR A 313 28.86 1.14 87.31
N THR A 314 29.94 0.74 87.96
CA THR A 314 30.21 1.02 89.37
C THR A 314 31.54 1.75 89.52
N SER A 315 31.72 2.55 90.58
CA SER A 315 33.00 3.22 90.83
C SER A 315 34.07 2.23 91.25
N VAL A 316 35.29 2.41 90.73
CA VAL A 316 36.48 1.66 91.18
C VAL A 316 36.70 1.94 92.66
N GLN A 317 36.72 0.88 93.46
CA GLN A 317 37.02 0.96 94.88
C GLN A 317 38.54 0.89 95.07
N CYS A 318 39.13 2.00 95.49
CA CYS A 318 40.55 2.02 95.80
C CYS A 318 40.83 1.34 97.13
N PRO A 319 41.84 0.45 97.21
CA PRO A 319 42.19 -0.21 98.45
C PRO A 319 42.63 0.82 99.49
N PRO A 320 42.43 0.56 100.80
CA PRO A 320 42.92 1.43 101.86
C PRO A 320 44.46 1.60 101.79
N PRO A 321 45.00 2.71 102.31
CA PRO A 321 46.43 3.01 102.23
C PRO A 321 47.28 1.91 102.89
N PRO A 322 48.35 1.45 102.23
CA PRO A 322 49.17 0.34 102.73
C PRO A 322 49.93 0.70 104.02
N SER A 323 50.08 1.99 104.33
CA SER A 323 50.64 2.49 105.60
C SER A 323 49.72 2.30 106.81
N GLY A 324 48.45 1.93 106.60
CA GLY A 324 47.43 1.91 107.67
C GLY A 324 47.00 3.31 108.12
N ASP A 325 47.35 4.35 107.38
CA ASP A 325 46.97 5.73 107.67
C ASP A 325 45.45 5.91 107.56
N LEU A 326 44.79 6.03 108.71
CA LEU A 326 43.34 6.22 108.80
C LEU A 326 42.87 7.60 108.32
N CYS A 327 43.79 8.55 108.11
CA CYS A 327 43.51 9.89 107.63
C CYS A 327 43.80 10.10 106.15
N SER A 328 43.96 9.01 105.40
CA SER A 328 44.06 9.02 103.95
C SER A 328 42.98 8.14 103.33
N VAL A 329 42.24 8.67 102.35
CA VAL A 329 41.21 7.94 101.60
C VAL A 329 41.71 7.62 100.20
N GLY A 330 41.46 6.40 99.75
CA GLY A 330 41.74 5.98 98.37
C GLY A 330 40.86 6.77 97.41
N THR A 331 41.49 7.53 96.52
CA THR A 331 40.82 8.27 95.45
C THR A 331 41.31 7.76 94.10
N CYS A 332 40.40 7.52 93.17
CA CYS A 332 40.76 7.14 91.82
C CYS A 332 41.00 8.39 90.97
N ASN A 333 42.12 8.42 90.24
CA ASN A 333 42.43 9.50 89.31
C ASN A 333 41.55 9.40 88.05
N PRO A 334 40.71 10.40 87.74
CA PRO A 334 39.73 10.32 86.65
C PRO A 334 40.37 10.23 85.25
N SER A 335 41.65 10.58 85.09
CA SER A 335 42.36 10.53 83.81
C SER A 335 43.13 9.23 83.60
N SER A 336 43.70 8.65 84.67
CA SER A 336 44.54 7.43 84.55
C SER A 336 43.89 6.16 85.07
N GLY A 337 42.83 6.26 85.88
CA GLY A 337 42.19 5.12 86.55
C GLY A 337 43.03 4.52 87.69
N GLN A 338 44.18 5.13 88.00
CA GLN A 338 45.05 4.67 89.08
C GLN A 338 44.56 5.18 90.43
N CYS A 339 44.67 4.34 91.44
CA CYS A 339 44.38 4.71 92.81
C CYS A 339 45.53 5.50 93.42
N GLY A 340 45.22 6.68 93.93
CA GLY A 340 46.07 7.48 94.80
C GLY A 340 45.42 7.64 96.17
N TYR A 341 46.15 8.27 97.08
CA TYR A 341 45.67 8.54 98.44
C TYR A 341 45.61 10.05 98.65
N ALA A 342 44.43 10.53 99.03
CA ALA A 342 44.22 11.93 99.37
C ALA A 342 43.92 12.04 100.86
N PRO A 343 44.38 13.12 101.53
CA PRO A 343 44.07 13.33 102.93
C PRO A 343 42.56 13.49 103.12
N VAL A 344 42.02 12.86 104.17
CA VAL A 344 40.61 12.96 104.57
C VAL A 344 40.25 14.44 104.72
N GLN A 345 39.31 14.90 103.88
CA GLN A 345 38.80 16.26 103.93
C GLN A 345 37.74 16.33 105.02
N CYS A 346 38.09 16.99 106.13
CA CYS A 346 37.14 17.20 107.21
C CYS A 346 36.12 18.27 106.82
N PRO A 347 34.82 18.02 107.02
CA PRO A 347 33.82 19.04 106.76
C PRO A 347 34.09 20.29 107.62
N PRO A 348 33.58 21.46 107.22
CA PRO A 348 33.74 22.68 107.99
C PRO A 348 33.32 22.46 109.44
N PRO A 349 34.07 23.00 110.41
CA PRO A 349 33.72 22.86 111.81
C PRO A 349 32.31 23.41 112.09
N PRO A 350 31.53 22.79 113.00
CA PRO A 350 30.30 23.39 113.49
C PRO A 350 30.57 24.75 114.18
N ASN A 351 29.53 25.59 114.30
CA ASN A 351 29.64 26.97 114.82
C ASN A 351 30.53 27.08 116.07
N CYS A 352 31.35 28.13 116.11
CA CYS A 352 32.29 28.40 117.21
C CYS A 352 33.32 27.28 117.43
N SER A 353 33.73 26.58 116.38
CA SER A 353 34.78 25.58 116.44
C SER A 353 35.76 25.75 115.27
N GLU A 354 36.99 25.35 115.49
CA GLU A 354 38.02 25.22 114.45
C GLU A 354 38.27 23.73 114.19
N SER A 355 38.53 23.36 112.93
CA SER A 355 38.91 21.99 112.60
C SER A 355 40.35 21.73 113.00
N LEU A 356 40.58 20.66 113.76
CA LEU A 356 41.91 20.14 114.08
C LEU A 356 42.41 19.15 113.02
N GLY A 357 41.63 18.93 111.95
CA GLY A 357 41.92 17.93 110.93
C GLY A 357 41.49 16.52 111.36
N CYS A 358 42.01 15.52 110.64
CA CYS A 358 41.72 14.11 110.91
C CYS A 358 42.69 13.56 111.98
N ASN A 359 42.15 12.82 112.96
CA ASN A 359 42.95 12.14 113.99
C ASN A 359 43.53 10.83 113.45
N SER A 360 44.86 10.75 113.41
CA SER A 360 45.62 9.61 112.88
C SER A 360 45.39 8.28 113.62
N THR A 361 44.80 8.30 114.81
CA THR A 361 44.54 7.12 115.66
C THR A 361 43.20 6.45 115.35
N ASN A 362 42.21 7.19 114.87
CA ASN A 362 40.85 6.67 114.62
C ASN A 362 40.24 7.08 113.28
N GLY A 363 40.94 7.90 112.48
CA GLY A 363 40.49 8.37 111.16
C GLY A 363 39.31 9.34 111.19
N ARG A 364 38.95 9.88 112.35
CA ARG A 364 37.81 10.80 112.50
C ARG A 364 38.28 12.25 112.54
N CYS A 365 37.45 13.13 112.00
CA CYS A 365 37.67 14.57 112.06
C CYS A 365 37.44 15.10 113.47
N GLU A 366 38.41 15.85 113.97
CA GLU A 366 38.36 16.49 115.28
C GLU A 366 38.19 17.99 115.14
N TYR A 367 37.49 18.57 116.12
CA TYR A 367 37.17 19.99 116.17
C TYR A 367 37.45 20.50 117.58
N ARG A 368 37.95 21.73 117.67
CA ARG A 368 38.16 22.43 118.93
C ARG A 368 37.23 23.61 119.02
N SER A 369 36.47 23.73 120.10
CA SER A 369 35.67 24.93 120.34
C SER A 369 36.58 26.13 120.57
N VAL A 370 36.37 27.19 119.79
CA VAL A 370 37.00 28.49 119.99
C VAL A 370 35.92 29.44 120.49
N GLY A 371 36.16 30.07 121.63
CA GLY A 371 35.16 30.88 122.31
C GLY A 371 34.57 31.92 121.37
N CYS A 372 33.26 31.83 121.12
CA CYS A 372 32.57 32.83 120.34
C CYS A 372 32.51 34.13 121.13
N SER A 373 33.25 35.15 120.67
CA SER A 373 33.04 36.51 121.15
C SER A 373 31.69 36.95 120.60
N SER A 374 30.71 37.09 121.49
CA SER A 374 29.42 37.69 121.14
C SER A 374 29.63 39.17 120.86
N SER A 375 29.72 39.54 119.59
CA SER A 375 29.69 40.92 119.12
C SER A 375 29.16 40.98 117.69
#